data_AF-A0A2P2IH90-F1
#
_entry.id   AF-A0A2P2IH90-F1
#
_cell.length_a   1.000
_cell.length_b   1.000
_cell.length_c   1.000
_cell.angle_alpha   90.00
_cell.angle_beta   90.00
_cell.angle_gamma   90.00
#
_symmetry.space_group_name_H-M   'P 1'
#
loop_
_entity.id
_entity.type
_entity.pdbx_description
1 polymer ?
#
loop_
_entity_poly.entity_id
_entity_poly.type
_entity_poly.pdbx_seq_one_letter_code
_entity_poly.pdbx_strand_id
1 'polypeptide(L)'
;MAKSSRQTMGQTTARELLNFSPLSCFLTTLLLAFTFIIIFKHFSSLSSKRQRIPPGPKPWPIIGNIFHLGNKPYISMANFARVHGPLISLRLGTQLLVVGSSPKAAAEILRTNDRLLSGRQVPKVAPYEPQFMDRIALIWSSDCSDRWSFLRGLCKSELFSSKAIESQARLREMKVAEMVDFLASREGKIVNIGEAVFAAVFNTMGNLLFSRDLINLKDGVLSSKLKSLVWKMLELGATPNISDFYPMLAPLDLQGLKRTTSRCIHGMFATWAEHIKERRESRNNNFQKADFLDVCLANGFDNDQINWLLFVCMPFLYLPINYPFFF
;
A
#
# COMPACT_ATOMS: atom_id res chain seq x y z
N MET A 1 25.69 -36.63 53.12
CA MET A 1 24.49 -35.75 53.14
C MET A 1 24.08 -35.16 51.78
N ALA A 2 24.84 -35.29 50.68
CA ALA A 2 24.52 -34.63 49.40
C ALA A 2 23.69 -35.44 48.37
N LYS A 3 23.38 -36.73 48.62
CA LYS A 3 22.56 -37.56 47.71
C LYS A 3 21.05 -37.45 47.94
N SER A 4 20.63 -37.10 49.16
CA SER A 4 19.21 -37.02 49.52
C SER A 4 18.52 -35.75 49.01
N SER A 5 19.25 -34.65 48.78
CA SER A 5 18.67 -33.38 48.30
C SER A 5 18.46 -33.34 46.78
N ARG A 6 19.20 -34.14 45.99
CA ARG A 6 18.98 -34.24 44.53
C ARG A 6 17.76 -35.07 44.17
N GLN A 7 17.41 -36.09 44.96
CA GLN A 7 16.22 -36.92 44.72
C GLN A 7 14.92 -36.19 45.06
N THR A 8 14.90 -35.41 46.13
CA THR A 8 13.72 -34.62 46.50
C THR A 8 13.49 -33.46 45.53
N MET A 9 14.54 -32.77 45.07
CA MET A 9 14.40 -31.68 44.11
C MET A 9 13.89 -32.17 42.73
N GLY A 10 14.33 -33.34 42.27
CA GLY A 10 13.84 -33.95 41.02
C GLY A 10 12.39 -34.45 41.09
N GLN A 11 11.96 -34.97 42.24
CA GLN A 11 10.58 -35.44 42.45
C GLN A 11 9.58 -34.29 42.60
N THR A 12 9.97 -33.15 43.16
CA THR A 12 9.11 -31.97 43.27
C THR A 12 8.83 -31.35 41.88
N THR A 13 9.86 -31.20 41.05
CA THR A 13 9.67 -30.72 39.65
C THR A 13 8.80 -31.65 38.81
N ALA A 14 8.90 -32.98 38.98
CA ALA A 14 8.07 -33.93 38.24
C ALA A 14 6.59 -33.90 38.65
N ARG A 15 6.29 -33.57 39.91
CA ARG A 15 4.91 -33.43 40.42
C ARG A 15 4.27 -32.10 40.05
N GLU A 16 5.05 -31.03 39.97
CA GLU A 16 4.56 -29.73 39.50
C GLU A 16 4.20 -29.72 38.01
N LEU A 17 4.93 -30.50 37.19
CA LEU A 17 4.62 -30.68 35.77
C LEU A 17 3.34 -31.49 35.49
N LEU A 18 2.79 -32.18 36.49
CA LEU A 18 1.60 -33.03 36.35
C LEU A 18 0.33 -32.43 37.00
N ASN A 19 0.43 -31.27 37.66
CA ASN A 19 -0.70 -30.60 38.30
C ASN A 19 -1.36 -29.56 37.38
N PHE A 20 -1.66 -29.93 36.14
CA PHE A 20 -2.54 -29.12 35.32
C PHE A 20 -3.98 -29.29 35.81
N SER A 21 -4.65 -28.18 36.11
CA SER A 21 -6.06 -28.22 36.52
C SER A 21 -6.87 -28.94 35.43
N PRO A 22 -7.92 -29.72 35.79
CA PRO A 22 -8.76 -30.42 34.80
C PRO A 22 -9.34 -29.46 33.75
N LEU A 23 -9.55 -28.19 34.12
CA LEU A 23 -9.93 -27.11 33.21
C LEU A 23 -8.83 -26.78 32.19
N SER A 24 -7.57 -26.72 32.61
CA SER A 24 -6.42 -26.50 31.71
C SER A 24 -6.28 -27.65 30.71
N CYS A 25 -6.36 -28.91 31.16
CA CYS A 25 -6.36 -30.06 30.26
C CYS A 25 -7.51 -30.00 29.25
N PHE A 26 -8.73 -29.69 29.69
CA PHE A 26 -9.89 -29.55 28.80
C PHE A 26 -9.73 -28.42 27.77
N LEU A 27 -9.19 -27.27 28.18
CA LEU A 27 -8.88 -26.16 27.26
C LEU A 27 -7.81 -26.57 26.24
N THR A 28 -6.77 -27.29 26.65
CA THR A 28 -5.72 -27.75 25.72
C THR A 28 -6.22 -28.79 24.72
N THR A 29 -7.07 -29.73 25.14
CA THR A 29 -7.65 -30.74 24.23
C THR A 29 -8.63 -30.12 23.26
N LEU A 30 -9.44 -29.14 23.70
CA LEU A 30 -10.32 -28.37 22.82
C LEU A 30 -9.52 -27.58 21.78
N LEU A 31 -8.42 -26.94 22.19
CA LEU A 31 -7.53 -26.23 21.28
C LEU A 31 -6.91 -27.18 20.25
N LEU A 32 -6.39 -28.33 20.68
CA LEU A 32 -5.82 -29.35 19.79
C LEU A 32 -6.87 -29.88 18.81
N ALA A 33 -8.07 -30.23 19.28
CA ALA A 33 -9.16 -30.68 18.42
C ALA A 33 -9.56 -29.61 17.39
N PHE A 34 -9.64 -28.35 17.82
CA PHE A 34 -9.93 -27.22 16.92
C PHE A 34 -8.83 -27.03 15.86
N THR A 35 -7.56 -27.10 16.26
CA THR A 35 -6.45 -27.04 15.29
C THR A 35 -6.48 -28.21 14.32
N PHE A 36 -6.78 -29.43 14.80
CA PHE A 36 -6.89 -30.62 13.96
C PHE A 36 -8.03 -30.50 12.94
N ILE A 37 -9.20 -29.99 13.37
CA ILE A 37 -10.35 -29.75 12.47
C ILE A 37 -10.00 -28.70 11.40
N ILE A 38 -9.32 -27.61 11.78
CA ILE A 38 -8.88 -26.59 10.81
C ILE A 38 -7.90 -27.20 9.80
N ILE A 39 -6.90 -27.94 10.27
CA ILE A 39 -5.90 -28.60 9.43
C ILE A 39 -6.60 -29.59 8.49
N PHE A 40 -7.47 -30.45 9.01
CA PHE A 40 -8.19 -31.46 8.24
C PHE A 40 -9.10 -30.81 7.18
N LYS A 41 -9.85 -29.77 7.54
CA LYS A 41 -10.71 -29.02 6.59
C LYS A 41 -9.88 -28.32 5.52
N HIS A 42 -8.70 -27.79 5.86
CA HIS A 42 -7.78 -27.18 4.91
C HIS A 42 -7.21 -28.21 3.93
N PHE A 43 -6.79 -29.39 4.41
CA PHE A 43 -6.33 -30.49 3.54
C PHE A 43 -7.44 -31.07 2.67
N SER A 44 -8.66 -31.16 3.21
CA SER A 44 -9.84 -31.62 2.47
C SER A 44 -10.25 -30.62 1.39
N SER A 45 -10.12 -29.31 1.67
CA SER A 45 -10.38 -28.23 0.71
C SER A 45 -9.35 -28.19 -0.42
N LEU A 46 -8.09 -28.56 -0.16
CA LEU A 46 -7.06 -28.70 -1.20
C LEU A 46 -7.34 -29.88 -2.15
N SER A 47 -8.15 -30.86 -1.71
CA SER A 47 -8.57 -32.01 -2.51
C SER A 47 -9.78 -31.74 -3.42
N SER A 48 -10.41 -30.56 -3.33
CA SER A 48 -11.59 -30.21 -4.14
C SER A 48 -11.18 -29.74 -5.54
N LYS A 49 -11.33 -30.65 -6.52
CA LYS A 49 -11.17 -30.49 -7.99
C LYS A 49 -9.85 -29.86 -8.44
N ARG A 50 -9.06 -30.60 -9.24
CA ARG A 50 -7.86 -30.13 -9.96
C ARG A 50 -8.18 -28.92 -10.85
N GLN A 51 -8.29 -27.73 -10.27
CA GLN A 51 -8.19 -26.49 -11.01
C GLN A 51 -6.78 -26.46 -11.58
N ARG A 52 -6.66 -26.09 -12.87
CA ARG A 52 -5.38 -25.94 -13.54
C ARG A 52 -4.71 -24.66 -13.02
N ILE A 53 -4.15 -24.74 -11.82
CA ILE A 53 -3.38 -23.66 -11.19
C ILE A 53 -1.93 -23.79 -11.66
N PRO A 54 -1.21 -22.68 -11.92
CA PRO A 54 0.21 -22.73 -12.24
C PRO A 54 1.04 -23.44 -11.15
N PRO A 55 2.20 -24.03 -11.50
CA PRO A 55 3.08 -24.68 -10.53
C PRO A 55 3.62 -23.68 -9.49
N GLY A 56 4.19 -24.16 -8.40
CA GLY A 56 4.76 -23.27 -7.39
C GLY A 56 5.32 -24.02 -6.18
N PRO A 57 5.99 -23.32 -5.25
CA PRO A 57 6.47 -23.92 -4.02
C PRO A 57 5.31 -24.44 -3.18
N LYS A 58 5.46 -25.64 -2.62
CA LYS A 58 4.40 -26.29 -1.85
C LYS A 58 3.99 -25.42 -0.64
N PRO A 59 2.72 -25.02 -0.52
CA PRO A 59 2.26 -24.19 0.58
C PRO A 59 2.22 -24.99 1.89
N TRP A 60 2.55 -24.32 3.00
CA TRP A 60 2.32 -24.87 4.34
C TRP A 60 0.84 -24.80 4.71
N PRO A 61 0.33 -25.70 5.58
CA PRO A 61 -1.05 -25.63 6.06
C PRO A 61 -1.34 -24.28 6.71
N ILE A 62 -2.53 -23.72 6.44
CA ILE A 62 -3.04 -22.45 7.00
C ILE A 62 -2.29 -21.21 6.48
N ILE A 63 -0.96 -21.19 6.59
CA ILE A 63 -0.10 -20.03 6.35
C ILE A 63 0.26 -19.86 4.87
N GLY A 64 0.32 -20.97 4.12
CA GLY A 64 0.72 -20.95 2.72
C GLY A 64 2.22 -20.74 2.54
N ASN A 65 2.59 -19.74 1.73
CA ASN A 65 3.94 -19.38 1.33
C ASN A 65 4.43 -18.06 1.95
N ILE A 66 3.71 -17.48 2.93
CA ILE A 66 4.09 -16.20 3.55
C ILE A 66 5.54 -16.23 4.06
N PHE A 67 5.92 -17.26 4.82
CA PHE A 67 7.29 -17.35 5.34
C PHE A 67 8.35 -17.69 4.30
N HIS A 68 7.96 -18.27 3.16
CA HIS A 68 8.88 -18.52 2.05
C HIS A 68 9.33 -17.23 1.35
N LEU A 69 8.57 -16.13 1.49
CA LEU A 69 8.88 -14.85 0.83
C LEU A 69 9.97 -14.04 1.56
N GLY A 70 10.08 -14.17 2.88
CA GLY A 70 11.02 -13.42 3.69
C GLY A 70 10.89 -11.89 3.55
N ASN A 71 11.96 -11.16 3.86
CA ASN A 71 11.96 -9.69 3.88
C ASN A 71 12.06 -9.06 2.48
N LYS A 72 12.40 -9.84 1.44
CA LYS A 72 12.57 -9.38 0.07
C LYS A 72 11.71 -10.24 -0.88
N PRO A 73 10.38 -10.06 -0.85
CA PRO A 73 9.44 -10.94 -1.56
C PRO A 73 9.69 -11.01 -3.06
N TYR A 74 10.05 -9.89 -3.69
CA TYR A 74 10.36 -9.84 -5.12
C TYR A 74 11.56 -10.72 -5.51
N ILE A 75 12.57 -10.84 -4.64
CA ILE A 75 13.73 -11.73 -4.86
C ILE A 75 13.28 -13.18 -4.72
N SER A 76 12.54 -13.49 -3.66
CA SER A 76 12.03 -14.84 -3.41
C SER A 76 11.12 -15.32 -4.55
N MET A 77 10.21 -14.46 -5.03
CA MET A 77 9.36 -14.76 -6.19
C MET A 77 10.16 -14.98 -7.47
N ALA A 78 11.19 -14.16 -7.74
CA ALA A 78 12.06 -14.37 -8.88
C ALA A 78 12.82 -15.71 -8.79
N ASN A 79 13.28 -16.10 -7.59
CA ASN A 79 13.91 -17.40 -7.37
C ASN A 79 12.92 -18.56 -7.58
N PHE A 80 11.68 -18.44 -7.08
CA PHE A 80 10.64 -19.46 -7.35
C PHE A 80 10.34 -19.58 -8.83
N ALA A 81 10.27 -18.48 -9.58
CA ALA A 81 10.04 -18.50 -11.01
C ALA A 81 11.17 -19.20 -11.79
N ARG A 82 12.42 -19.10 -11.33
CA ARG A 82 13.54 -19.85 -11.93
C ARG A 82 13.40 -21.37 -11.75
N VAL A 83 12.82 -21.81 -10.63
CA VAL A 83 12.67 -23.24 -10.30
C VAL A 83 11.39 -23.84 -10.88
N HIS A 84 10.27 -23.11 -10.78
CA HIS A 84 8.94 -23.62 -11.12
C HIS A 84 8.44 -23.17 -12.50
N GLY A 85 9.14 -22.23 -13.14
CA GLY A 85 8.78 -21.68 -14.43
C GLY A 85 8.23 -20.24 -14.34
N PRO A 86 7.98 -19.60 -15.50
CA PRO A 86 7.70 -18.17 -15.58
C PRO A 86 6.30 -17.75 -15.14
N LEU A 87 5.42 -18.70 -14.82
CA LEU A 87 4.08 -18.44 -14.28
C LEU A 87 3.92 -19.35 -13.07
N ILE A 88 3.90 -18.78 -11.88
CA ILE A 88 3.84 -19.53 -10.62
C ILE A 88 2.61 -19.18 -9.80
N SER A 89 2.23 -20.07 -8.88
CA SER A 89 1.23 -19.81 -7.86
C SER A 89 1.82 -19.83 -6.46
N LEU A 90 1.32 -18.95 -5.60
CA LEU A 90 1.65 -18.83 -4.19
C LEU A 90 0.35 -18.72 -3.39
N ARG A 91 0.32 -19.30 -2.20
CA ARG A 91 -0.77 -19.09 -1.23
C ARG A 91 -0.32 -18.12 -0.16
N LEU A 92 -1.05 -17.03 0.07
CA LEU A 92 -0.77 -16.10 1.16
C LEU A 92 -1.91 -16.18 2.18
N GLY A 93 -1.74 -17.05 3.19
CA GLY A 93 -2.84 -17.46 4.06
C GLY A 93 -3.94 -18.12 3.24
N THR A 94 -5.12 -17.50 3.19
CA THR A 94 -6.25 -17.99 2.39
C THR A 94 -6.26 -17.51 0.94
N GLN A 95 -5.42 -16.53 0.59
CA GLN A 95 -5.41 -15.92 -0.74
C GLN A 95 -4.52 -16.69 -1.73
N LEU A 96 -4.90 -16.70 -3.00
CA LEU A 96 -4.10 -17.24 -4.10
C LEU A 96 -3.49 -16.08 -4.88
N LEU A 97 -2.18 -16.04 -4.97
CA LEU A 97 -1.41 -15.10 -5.78
C LEU A 97 -0.81 -15.85 -6.98
N VAL A 98 -0.98 -15.31 -8.19
CA VAL A 98 -0.34 -15.81 -9.41
C VAL A 98 0.68 -14.78 -9.86
N VAL A 99 1.92 -15.23 -10.09
CA VAL A 99 3.04 -14.35 -10.45
C VAL A 99 3.53 -14.69 -11.85
N GLY A 100 3.52 -13.71 -12.74
CA GLY A 100 4.15 -13.78 -14.06
C GLY A 100 5.55 -13.16 -14.03
N SER A 101 6.56 -13.90 -14.47
CA SER A 101 7.97 -13.52 -14.42
C SER A 101 8.70 -13.67 -15.76
N SER A 102 7.96 -13.52 -16.87
CA SER A 102 8.53 -13.45 -18.21
C SER A 102 7.78 -12.44 -19.08
N PRO A 103 8.39 -11.92 -20.17
CA PRO A 103 7.70 -11.04 -21.11
C PRO A 103 6.44 -11.67 -21.69
N LYS A 104 6.45 -12.98 -21.97
CA LYS A 104 5.28 -13.71 -22.46
C LYS A 104 4.16 -13.75 -21.43
N ALA A 105 4.47 -14.10 -20.17
CA ALA A 105 3.47 -14.08 -19.10
C ALA A 105 2.91 -12.68 -18.86
N ALA A 106 3.76 -11.65 -18.89
CA ALA A 106 3.33 -10.26 -18.77
C ALA A 106 2.40 -9.84 -19.92
N ALA A 107 2.70 -10.23 -21.17
CA ALA A 107 1.83 -9.97 -22.31
C ALA A 107 0.47 -10.66 -22.16
N GLU A 108 0.43 -11.92 -21.71
CA GLU A 108 -0.82 -12.63 -21.47
C GLU A 108 -1.69 -11.95 -20.40
N ILE A 109 -1.07 -11.47 -19.31
CA ILE A 109 -1.78 -10.86 -18.18
C ILE A 109 -2.21 -9.42 -18.48
N LEU A 110 -1.29 -8.61 -19.00
CA LEU A 110 -1.45 -7.15 -19.10
C LEU A 110 -1.93 -6.67 -20.48
N ARG A 111 -2.04 -7.57 -21.47
CA ARG A 111 -2.49 -7.24 -22.83
C ARG A 111 -3.53 -8.22 -23.37
N THR A 112 -3.26 -9.52 -23.38
CA THR A 112 -4.18 -10.50 -24.00
C THR A 112 -5.46 -10.67 -23.19
N ASN A 113 -5.35 -10.76 -21.86
CA ASN A 113 -6.46 -10.96 -20.94
C ASN A 113 -6.69 -9.74 -20.03
N ASP A 114 -6.24 -8.56 -20.46
CA ASP A 114 -6.23 -7.34 -19.67
C ASP A 114 -7.61 -6.98 -19.12
N ARG A 115 -8.66 -7.11 -19.93
CA ARG A 115 -10.05 -6.81 -19.53
C ARG A 115 -10.57 -7.73 -18.42
N LEU A 116 -10.10 -8.97 -18.34
CA LEU A 116 -10.49 -9.92 -17.29
C LEU A 116 -9.62 -9.76 -16.03
N LEU A 117 -8.39 -9.28 -16.19
CA LEU A 117 -7.38 -9.21 -15.12
C LEU A 117 -7.06 -7.78 -14.68
N SER A 118 -7.78 -6.78 -15.19
CA SER A 118 -7.58 -5.37 -14.85
C SER A 118 -8.05 -5.00 -13.44
N GLY A 119 -8.90 -5.83 -12.85
CA GLY A 119 -9.46 -5.60 -11.53
C GLY A 119 -8.37 -5.63 -10.46
N ARG A 120 -8.40 -4.65 -9.56
CA ARG A 120 -7.39 -4.50 -8.51
C ARG A 120 -7.94 -4.95 -7.17
N GLN A 121 -7.15 -5.74 -6.45
CA GLN A 121 -7.43 -6.04 -5.05
C GLN A 121 -7.19 -4.77 -4.22
N VAL A 122 -8.21 -4.35 -3.46
CA VAL A 122 -8.09 -3.23 -2.52
C VAL A 122 -7.51 -3.75 -1.20
N PRO A 123 -6.34 -3.25 -0.75
CA PRO A 123 -5.77 -3.64 0.54
C PRO A 123 -6.76 -3.37 1.68
N LYS A 124 -6.87 -4.28 2.64
CA LYS A 124 -7.77 -4.15 3.80
C LYS A 124 -7.43 -2.99 4.73
N VAL A 125 -6.24 -2.41 4.54
CA VAL A 125 -5.82 -1.20 5.25
C VAL A 125 -6.54 0.06 4.76
N ALA A 126 -7.02 0.06 3.50
CA ALA A 126 -7.78 1.17 2.97
C ALA A 126 -9.16 1.25 3.67
N PRO A 127 -9.64 2.45 4.03
CA PRO A 127 -11.01 2.61 4.52
C PRO A 127 -11.98 2.12 3.42
N TYR A 128 -12.78 1.11 3.77
CA TYR A 128 -13.65 0.39 2.84
C TYR A 128 -15.10 0.64 3.22
N GLU A 129 -15.78 1.48 2.43
CA GLU A 129 -17.22 1.39 2.24
C GLU A 129 -17.48 1.07 0.75
N PRO A 130 -18.42 0.18 0.39
CA PRO A 130 -18.73 -0.12 -1.01
C PRO A 130 -19.08 1.12 -1.86
N GLN A 131 -19.66 2.14 -1.22
CA GLN A 131 -20.02 3.44 -1.81
C GLN A 131 -18.79 4.33 -2.16
N PHE A 132 -17.60 3.82 -1.87
CA PHE A 132 -16.34 4.55 -1.85
C PHE A 132 -15.39 4.08 -2.97
N MET A 133 -15.71 2.97 -3.65
CA MET A 133 -14.92 2.41 -4.75
C MET A 133 -14.77 3.38 -5.93
N ASP A 134 -15.85 4.11 -6.27
CA ASP A 134 -15.83 5.12 -7.33
C ASP A 134 -14.90 6.30 -7.02
N ARG A 135 -14.59 6.53 -5.73
CA ARG A 135 -13.78 7.67 -5.25
C ARG A 135 -12.29 7.37 -5.35
N ILE A 136 -11.91 6.11 -5.16
CA ILE A 136 -10.53 5.63 -5.25
C ILE A 136 -10.23 4.94 -6.60
N ALA A 137 -11.21 4.96 -7.51
CA ALA A 137 -11.20 4.21 -8.76
C ALA A 137 -9.91 4.40 -9.55
N LEU A 138 -9.32 5.60 -9.57
CA LEU A 138 -8.11 5.88 -10.36
C LEU A 138 -6.95 4.90 -10.06
N ILE A 139 -6.75 4.47 -8.81
CA ILE A 139 -5.72 3.47 -8.44
C ILE A 139 -6.31 2.11 -8.06
N TRP A 140 -7.51 2.04 -7.48
CA TRP A 140 -8.07 0.81 -6.93
C TRP A 140 -9.48 0.54 -7.46
N SER A 141 -9.60 0.42 -8.78
CA SER A 141 -10.85 -0.02 -9.41
C SER A 141 -10.93 -1.55 -9.48
N SER A 142 -12.08 -2.11 -9.15
CA SER A 142 -12.39 -3.53 -9.33
C SER A 142 -12.58 -3.91 -10.81
N ASP A 143 -12.88 -2.94 -11.66
CA ASP A 143 -13.16 -3.10 -13.09
C ASP A 143 -12.80 -1.84 -13.89
N CYS A 144 -12.85 -1.92 -15.22
CA CYS A 144 -12.69 -0.76 -16.09
C CYS A 144 -14.01 0.01 -16.24
N SER A 145 -14.50 0.61 -15.15
CA SER A 145 -15.75 1.38 -15.13
C SER A 145 -15.66 2.69 -15.94
N ASP A 146 -16.82 3.27 -16.27
CA ASP A 146 -16.88 4.59 -16.93
C ASP A 146 -16.25 5.69 -16.07
N ARG A 147 -16.43 5.61 -14.75
CA ARG A 147 -15.81 6.52 -13.78
C ARG A 147 -14.29 6.43 -13.81
N TRP A 148 -13.73 5.22 -13.80
CA TRP A 148 -12.29 5.01 -13.93
C TRP A 148 -11.77 5.57 -15.26
N SER A 149 -12.47 5.28 -16.36
CA SER A 149 -12.10 5.75 -17.70
C SER A 149 -12.09 7.28 -17.77
N PHE A 150 -13.09 7.93 -17.19
CA PHE A 150 -13.19 9.38 -17.10
C PHE A 150 -12.05 9.99 -16.27
N LEU A 151 -11.81 9.51 -15.04
CA LEU A 151 -10.74 10.02 -14.19
C LEU A 151 -9.35 9.82 -14.82
N ARG A 152 -9.12 8.66 -15.46
CA ARG A 152 -7.89 8.37 -16.19
C ARG A 152 -7.72 9.28 -17.40
N GLY A 153 -8.80 9.53 -18.14
CA GLY A 153 -8.83 10.46 -19.27
C GLY A 153 -8.48 11.89 -18.84
N LEU A 154 -9.09 12.35 -17.75
CA LEU A 154 -8.83 13.67 -17.16
C LEU A 154 -7.37 13.84 -16.73
N CYS A 155 -6.82 12.89 -15.98
CA CYS A 155 -5.41 12.95 -15.59
C CYS A 155 -4.48 12.87 -16.81
N LYS A 156 -4.82 12.06 -17.81
CA LYS A 156 -4.07 11.96 -19.06
C LYS A 156 -4.07 13.29 -19.81
N SER A 157 -5.20 13.99 -19.94
CA SER A 157 -5.24 15.26 -20.68
C SER A 157 -4.51 16.38 -19.93
N GLU A 158 -4.77 16.51 -18.63
CA GLU A 158 -4.35 17.68 -17.86
C GLU A 158 -2.95 17.55 -17.24
N LEU A 159 -2.52 16.34 -16.86
CA LEU A 159 -1.26 16.13 -16.13
C LEU A 159 -0.20 15.42 -16.97
N PHE A 160 -0.61 14.44 -17.80
CA PHE A 160 0.31 13.48 -18.41
C PHE A 160 0.33 13.50 -19.95
N SER A 161 -0.31 14.49 -20.60
CA SER A 161 -0.23 14.66 -22.05
C SER A 161 1.10 15.31 -22.42
N SER A 162 1.61 15.09 -23.64
CA SER A 162 2.85 15.75 -24.09
C SER A 162 2.76 17.27 -23.95
N LYS A 163 1.61 17.85 -24.34
CA LYS A 163 1.34 19.28 -24.17
C LYS A 163 1.38 19.71 -22.70
N ALA A 164 0.73 18.96 -21.80
CA ALA A 164 0.78 19.27 -20.37
C ALA A 164 2.22 19.18 -19.85
N ILE A 165 2.96 18.12 -20.18
CA ILE A 165 4.36 17.91 -19.77
C ILE A 165 5.28 19.04 -20.29
N GLU A 166 5.07 19.51 -21.50
CA GLU A 166 5.81 20.63 -22.09
C GLU A 166 5.46 21.96 -21.41
N SER A 167 4.18 22.24 -21.14
CA SER A 167 3.77 23.50 -20.49
C SER A 167 4.32 23.66 -19.06
N GLN A 168 4.64 22.55 -18.38
CA GLN A 168 5.30 22.54 -17.06
C GLN A 168 6.83 22.45 -17.11
N ALA A 169 7.48 22.48 -18.29
CA ALA A 169 8.94 22.39 -18.39
C ALA A 169 9.65 23.46 -17.55
N ARG A 170 9.24 24.73 -17.70
CA ARG A 170 9.79 25.85 -16.93
C ARG A 170 9.65 25.67 -15.41
N LEU A 171 8.51 25.14 -14.97
CA LEU A 171 8.28 24.87 -13.55
C LEU A 171 9.27 23.82 -13.02
N ARG A 172 9.47 22.72 -13.76
CA ARG A 172 10.44 21.68 -13.38
C ARG A 172 11.87 22.22 -13.36
N GLU A 173 12.27 22.98 -14.37
CA GLU A 173 13.58 23.63 -14.44
C GLU A 173 13.81 24.54 -13.22
N MET A 174 12.81 25.36 -12.89
CA MET A 174 12.86 26.24 -11.71
C MET A 174 13.03 25.45 -10.41
N LYS A 175 12.27 24.36 -10.20
CA LYS A 175 12.38 23.54 -8.98
C LYS A 175 13.69 22.76 -8.88
N VAL A 176 14.27 22.37 -10.02
CA VAL A 176 15.62 21.79 -10.05
C VAL A 176 16.68 22.84 -9.75
N ALA A 177 16.56 24.06 -10.30
CA ALA A 177 17.47 25.17 -10.01
C ALA A 177 17.47 25.53 -8.51
N GLU A 178 16.29 25.65 -7.89
CA GLU A 178 16.15 25.88 -6.44
C GLU A 178 16.84 24.79 -5.61
N MET A 179 16.73 23.52 -6.03
CA MET A 179 17.43 22.40 -5.39
C MET A 179 18.95 22.51 -5.54
N VAL A 180 19.44 22.85 -6.73
CA VAL A 180 20.87 23.03 -7.00
C VAL A 180 21.43 24.20 -6.19
N ASP A 181 20.73 25.33 -6.12
CA ASP A 181 21.12 26.49 -5.32
C ASP A 181 21.15 26.14 -3.82
N PHE A 182 20.17 25.37 -3.34
CA PHE A 182 20.19 24.84 -1.98
C PHE A 182 21.44 24.00 -1.72
N LEU A 183 21.79 23.08 -2.63
CA LEU A 183 22.98 22.23 -2.49
C LEU A 183 24.27 23.05 -2.54
N ALA A 184 24.38 24.02 -3.45
CA ALA A 184 25.52 24.93 -3.55
C ALA A 184 25.73 25.73 -2.25
N SER A 185 24.64 26.22 -1.63
CA SER A 185 24.70 26.93 -0.34
C SER A 185 25.19 26.07 0.84
N ARG A 186 25.31 24.76 0.64
CA ARG A 186 25.76 23.78 1.65
C ARG A 186 27.14 23.21 1.31
N GLU A 187 27.92 23.88 0.47
CA GLU A 187 29.31 23.50 0.21
C GLU A 187 30.10 23.25 1.50
N GLY A 188 30.87 22.15 1.52
CA GLY A 188 31.61 21.71 2.69
C GLY A 188 30.77 21.07 3.81
N LYS A 189 29.46 20.87 3.64
CA LYS A 189 28.57 20.27 4.64
C LYS A 189 27.99 18.93 4.16
N ILE A 190 27.70 18.04 5.11
CA ILE A 190 26.98 16.79 4.85
C ILE A 190 25.50 17.12 4.59
N VAL A 191 24.94 16.62 3.49
CA VAL A 191 23.54 16.84 3.09
C VAL A 191 22.86 15.52 2.73
N ASN A 192 21.57 15.40 3.06
CA ASN A 192 20.74 14.28 2.60
C ASN A 192 20.14 14.59 1.22
N ILE A 193 20.72 14.01 0.16
CA ILE A 193 20.26 14.20 -1.22
C ILE A 193 18.83 13.69 -1.43
N GLY A 194 18.45 12.60 -0.75
CA GLY A 194 17.09 12.06 -0.84
C GLY A 194 16.04 13.06 -0.35
N GLU A 195 16.36 13.86 0.67
CA GLU A 195 15.46 14.91 1.16
C GLU A 195 15.40 16.12 0.23
N ALA A 196 16.52 16.52 -0.37
CA ALA A 196 16.56 17.60 -1.35
C ALA A 196 15.74 17.25 -2.59
N VAL A 197 15.92 16.04 -3.13
CA VAL A 197 15.16 15.53 -4.27
C VAL A 197 13.68 15.41 -3.91
N PHE A 198 13.35 14.85 -2.74
CA PHE A 198 11.97 14.76 -2.27
C PHE A 198 11.30 16.13 -2.26
N ALA A 199 11.93 17.15 -1.68
CA ALA A 199 11.38 18.50 -1.64
C ALA A 199 11.18 19.11 -3.04
N ALA A 200 12.16 18.94 -3.95
CA ALA A 200 12.07 19.49 -5.31
C ALA A 200 10.91 18.88 -6.11
N VAL A 201 10.77 17.54 -6.07
CA VAL A 201 9.66 16.86 -6.74
C VAL A 201 8.34 17.25 -6.05
N PHE A 202 8.31 17.35 -4.71
CA PHE A 202 7.08 17.61 -3.94
C PHE A 202 6.55 19.01 -4.19
N ASN A 203 7.44 19.99 -4.29
CA ASN A 203 7.07 21.33 -4.72
C ASN A 203 6.66 21.37 -6.19
N THR A 204 7.31 20.61 -7.08
CA THR A 204 6.85 20.49 -8.48
C THR A 204 5.39 20.01 -8.51
N MET A 205 5.06 18.97 -7.76
CA MET A 205 3.69 18.44 -7.67
C MET A 205 2.73 19.45 -7.03
N GLY A 206 3.14 20.09 -5.94
CA GLY A 206 2.35 21.13 -5.27
C GLY A 206 1.98 22.26 -6.22
N ASN A 207 2.89 22.66 -7.10
CA ASN A 207 2.62 23.68 -8.10
C ASN A 207 1.71 23.18 -9.21
N LEU A 208 1.84 21.93 -9.67
CA LEU A 208 0.91 21.35 -10.64
C LEU A 208 -0.52 21.22 -10.12
N LEU A 209 -0.67 20.94 -8.82
CA LEU A 209 -1.98 20.70 -8.21
C LEU A 209 -2.63 21.96 -7.63
N PHE A 210 -1.84 22.87 -7.06
CA PHE A 210 -2.32 24.03 -6.29
C PHE A 210 -1.64 25.36 -6.65
N SER A 211 -0.69 25.38 -7.59
CA SER A 211 0.16 26.54 -7.89
C SER A 211 0.94 27.05 -6.66
N ARG A 212 1.35 26.15 -5.75
CA ARG A 212 2.06 26.50 -4.51
C ARG A 212 3.18 25.52 -4.18
N ASP A 213 4.22 26.05 -3.53
CA ASP A 213 5.21 25.22 -2.83
C ASP A 213 4.60 24.71 -1.52
N LEU A 214 4.80 23.42 -1.25
CA LEU A 214 4.25 22.75 -0.06
C LEU A 214 5.34 22.45 0.97
N ILE A 215 6.60 22.49 0.56
CA ILE A 215 7.78 22.28 1.39
C ILE A 215 8.71 23.47 1.20
N ASN A 216 8.98 24.20 2.27
CA ASN A 216 10.07 25.17 2.25
C ASN A 216 11.39 24.44 2.51
N LEU A 217 12.34 24.54 1.56
CA LEU A 217 13.69 24.00 1.69
C LEU A 217 14.50 24.68 2.81
N LYS A 218 14.11 25.89 3.22
CA LYS A 218 14.79 26.70 4.23
C LYS A 218 14.18 26.57 5.64
N ASP A 219 12.84 26.50 5.74
CA ASP A 219 12.12 26.50 7.03
C ASP A 219 11.31 25.21 7.23
N GLY A 220 11.88 24.26 7.97
CA GLY A 220 11.43 22.87 8.08
C GLY A 220 10.14 22.58 8.85
N VAL A 221 9.26 23.54 9.10
CA VAL A 221 8.15 23.37 10.08
C VAL A 221 6.86 22.83 9.45
N LEU A 222 6.26 23.52 8.47
CA LEU A 222 5.06 23.01 7.76
C LEU A 222 5.40 21.75 6.93
N SER A 223 6.64 21.67 6.44
CA SER A 223 7.16 20.53 5.71
C SER A 223 7.23 19.26 6.56
N SER A 224 7.47 19.35 7.87
CA SER A 224 7.59 18.17 8.75
C SER A 224 6.29 17.36 8.89
N LYS A 225 5.14 18.04 9.01
CA LYS A 225 3.84 17.38 9.22
C LYS A 225 3.35 16.70 7.95
N LEU A 226 3.33 17.38 6.80
CA LEU A 226 2.89 16.78 5.54
C LEU A 226 3.86 15.67 5.09
N LYS A 227 5.17 15.88 5.22
CA LYS A 227 6.18 14.85 4.97
C LYS A 227 5.96 13.62 5.85
N SER A 228 5.74 13.80 7.15
CA SER A 228 5.51 12.66 8.06
C SER A 228 4.22 11.90 7.72
N LEU A 229 3.15 12.57 7.29
CA LEU A 229 1.94 11.92 6.79
C LEU A 229 2.20 11.11 5.52
N VAL A 230 2.93 11.67 4.54
CA VAL A 230 3.29 10.97 3.30
C VAL A 230 4.15 9.73 3.59
N TRP A 231 5.20 9.87 4.41
CA TRP A 231 6.02 8.73 4.81
C TRP A 231 5.23 7.67 5.56
N LYS A 232 4.34 8.09 6.47
CA LYS A 232 3.52 7.15 7.23
C LYS A 232 2.57 6.39 6.31
N MET A 233 2.00 7.05 5.29
CA MET A 233 1.18 6.39 4.28
C MET A 233 1.96 5.38 3.45
N LEU A 234 3.19 5.69 3.04
CA LEU A 234 4.07 4.74 2.33
C LEU A 234 4.40 3.52 3.21
N GLU A 235 4.74 3.76 4.48
CA GLU A 235 5.00 2.71 5.46
C GLU A 235 3.77 1.81 5.66
N LEU A 236 2.59 2.40 5.85
CA LEU A 236 1.33 1.66 6.02
C LEU A 236 0.97 0.83 4.79
N GLY A 237 1.17 1.37 3.58
CA GLY A 237 0.93 0.65 2.33
C GLY A 237 1.91 -0.49 2.07
N ALA A 238 3.13 -0.41 2.61
CA ALA A 238 4.14 -1.47 2.50
C ALA A 238 4.07 -2.50 3.64
N THR A 239 3.35 -2.20 4.73
CA THR A 239 3.27 -3.08 5.90
C THR A 239 2.34 -4.26 5.62
N PRO A 240 2.80 -5.51 5.74
CA PRO A 240 1.95 -6.69 5.61
C PRO A 240 0.80 -6.66 6.62
N ASN A 241 -0.43 -6.77 6.12
CA ASN A 241 -1.63 -6.80 6.94
C ASN A 241 -2.24 -8.19 6.94
N ILE A 242 -2.43 -8.75 8.14
CA ILE A 242 -3.01 -10.08 8.35
C ILE A 242 -4.40 -10.20 7.74
N SER A 243 -5.14 -9.10 7.68
CA SER A 243 -6.49 -9.04 7.11
C SER A 243 -6.48 -9.22 5.59
N ASP A 244 -5.36 -8.92 4.91
CA ASP A 244 -5.21 -9.19 3.48
C ASP A 244 -5.02 -10.68 3.20
N PHE A 245 -4.36 -11.41 4.11
CA PHE A 245 -4.18 -12.87 4.01
C PHE A 245 -5.39 -13.65 4.53
N TYR A 246 -6.13 -13.07 5.47
CA TYR A 246 -7.24 -13.67 6.18
C TYR A 246 -8.42 -12.68 6.29
N PRO A 247 -9.22 -12.52 5.22
CA PRO A 247 -10.26 -11.49 5.15
C PRO A 247 -11.31 -11.54 6.27
N MET A 248 -11.54 -12.71 6.88
CA MET A 248 -12.45 -12.83 8.01
C MET A 248 -12.00 -12.06 9.26
N LEU A 249 -10.72 -11.71 9.37
CA LEU A 249 -10.16 -10.92 10.47
C LEU A 249 -10.24 -9.41 10.22
N ALA A 250 -10.62 -8.97 9.02
CA ALA A 250 -10.65 -7.55 8.65
C ALA A 250 -11.49 -6.65 9.59
N PRO A 251 -12.65 -7.09 10.14
CA PRO A 251 -13.41 -6.27 11.08
C PRO A 251 -12.69 -5.98 12.40
N LEU A 252 -11.71 -6.82 12.78
CA LEU A 252 -11.01 -6.70 14.05
C LEU A 252 -9.87 -5.68 14.03
N ASP A 253 -9.35 -5.34 12.83
CA ASP A 253 -8.17 -4.49 12.65
C ASP A 253 -7.03 -4.86 13.64
N LEU A 254 -6.65 -6.14 13.67
CA LEU A 254 -5.75 -6.71 14.71
C LEU A 254 -4.40 -5.97 14.85
N GLN A 255 -3.93 -5.34 13.77
CA GLN A 255 -2.67 -4.56 13.76
C GLN A 255 -2.92 -3.04 13.89
N GLY A 256 -4.17 -2.59 13.98
CA GLY A 256 -4.54 -1.17 14.04
C GLY A 256 -4.19 -0.37 12.78
N LEU A 257 -3.86 -1.04 11.68
CA LEU A 257 -3.35 -0.40 10.46
C LEU A 257 -4.45 0.35 9.74
N LYS A 258 -5.69 -0.18 9.71
CA LYS A 258 -6.84 0.51 9.09
C LYS A 258 -7.15 1.81 9.83
N ARG A 259 -7.21 1.77 11.16
CA ARG A 259 -7.43 2.96 12.00
C ARG A 259 -6.31 3.99 11.84
N THR A 260 -5.07 3.55 11.70
CA THR A 260 -3.92 4.45 11.50
C THR A 260 -3.94 5.08 10.10
N THR A 261 -4.29 4.31 9.08
CA THR A 261 -4.44 4.78 7.69
C THR A 261 -5.54 5.82 7.58
N SER A 262 -6.71 5.56 8.18
CA SER A 262 -7.80 6.54 8.21
C SER A 262 -7.36 7.87 8.83
N ARG A 263 -6.64 7.85 9.96
CA ARG A 263 -6.11 9.08 10.57
C ARG A 263 -5.12 9.82 9.67
N CYS A 264 -4.25 9.10 8.96
CA CYS A 264 -3.29 9.72 8.04
C CYS A 264 -4.00 10.38 6.85
N ILE A 265 -4.98 9.71 6.26
CA ILE A 265 -5.79 10.23 5.15
C ILE A 265 -6.52 11.52 5.57
N HIS A 266 -7.19 11.51 6.74
CA HIS A 266 -7.86 12.71 7.25
C HIS A 266 -6.87 13.86 7.50
N GLY A 267 -5.67 13.55 8.02
CA GLY A 267 -4.62 14.55 8.21
C GLY A 267 -4.14 15.17 6.89
N MET A 268 -4.02 14.37 5.83
CA MET A 268 -3.69 14.85 4.49
C MET A 268 -4.82 15.72 3.93
N PHE A 269 -6.07 15.28 4.06
CA PHE A 269 -7.24 16.05 3.59
C PHE A 269 -7.33 17.41 4.27
N ALA A 270 -7.08 17.46 5.59
CA ALA A 270 -7.03 18.69 6.34
C ALA A 270 -5.92 19.65 5.85
N THR A 271 -4.84 19.13 5.26
CA THR A 271 -3.70 19.94 4.81
C THR A 271 -4.05 20.82 3.61
N TRP A 272 -4.92 20.36 2.71
CA TRP A 272 -5.33 21.13 1.54
C TRP A 272 -6.79 21.60 1.60
N ALA A 273 -7.51 21.36 2.70
CA ALA A 273 -8.90 21.78 2.88
C ALA A 273 -9.08 23.29 2.74
N GLU A 274 -8.18 24.09 3.33
CA GLU A 274 -8.20 25.55 3.21
C GLU A 274 -7.97 25.99 1.76
N HIS A 275 -7.05 25.37 1.03
CA HIS A 275 -6.81 25.69 -0.38
C HIS A 275 -8.02 25.40 -1.27
N ILE A 276 -8.71 24.28 -1.05
CA ILE A 276 -9.94 23.96 -1.78
C ILE A 276 -11.02 25.00 -1.46
N LYS A 277 -11.16 25.38 -0.19
CA LYS A 277 -12.14 26.39 0.24
C LYS A 277 -11.85 27.76 -0.38
N GLU A 278 -10.63 28.27 -0.24
CA GLU A 278 -10.17 29.53 -0.83
C GLU A 278 -10.46 29.57 -2.33
N ARG A 279 -10.12 28.49 -3.05
CA ARG A 279 -10.31 28.44 -4.50
C ARG A 279 -11.79 28.45 -4.90
N ARG A 280 -12.65 27.74 -4.17
CA ARG A 280 -14.10 27.78 -4.42
C ARG A 280 -14.69 29.18 -4.21
N GLU A 281 -14.28 29.89 -3.17
CA GLU A 281 -14.75 31.24 -2.87
C GLU A 281 -14.27 32.26 -3.91
N SER A 282 -13.03 32.12 -4.39
CA SER A 282 -12.44 33.00 -5.41
C SER A 282 -13.03 32.84 -6.83
N ARG A 283 -13.73 31.73 -7.10
CA ARG A 283 -14.22 31.34 -8.44
C ARG A 283 -15.19 32.36 -9.05
N ASN A 284 -15.80 33.23 -8.25
CA ASN A 284 -16.77 34.22 -8.71
C ASN A 284 -16.16 35.37 -9.53
N ASN A 285 -14.83 35.54 -9.59
CA ASN A 285 -14.22 36.79 -10.07
C ASN A 285 -13.33 36.73 -11.34
N ASN A 286 -13.12 35.56 -11.97
CA ASN A 286 -12.61 35.34 -13.34
C ASN A 286 -11.91 33.97 -13.37
N PHE A 287 -12.48 33.01 -14.08
CA PHE A 287 -11.94 31.66 -14.12
C PHE A 287 -10.87 31.50 -15.19
N GLN A 288 -9.60 31.45 -14.79
CA GLN A 288 -8.51 30.96 -15.64
C GLN A 288 -8.03 29.63 -15.06
N LYS A 289 -7.99 28.58 -15.89
CA LYS A 289 -7.44 27.28 -15.50
C LYS A 289 -5.94 27.44 -15.26
N ALA A 290 -5.51 27.54 -14.00
CA ALA A 290 -4.11 27.69 -13.63
C ALA A 290 -3.48 26.36 -13.22
N ASP A 291 -4.22 25.52 -12.50
CA ASP A 291 -3.74 24.23 -11.99
C ASP A 291 -4.81 23.13 -12.02
N PHE A 292 -4.42 21.93 -11.58
CA PHE A 292 -5.31 20.77 -11.59
C PHE A 292 -6.50 20.90 -10.63
N LEU A 293 -6.36 21.63 -9.52
CA LEU A 293 -7.49 21.92 -8.63
C LEU A 293 -8.57 22.72 -9.37
N ASP A 294 -8.20 23.72 -10.18
CA ASP A 294 -9.15 24.45 -11.03
C ASP A 294 -9.85 23.51 -12.00
N VAL A 295 -9.11 22.57 -12.61
CA VAL A 295 -9.71 21.58 -13.51
C VAL A 295 -10.76 20.73 -12.77
N CYS A 296 -10.47 20.27 -11.55
CA CYS A 296 -11.43 19.51 -10.75
C CYS A 296 -12.70 20.33 -10.43
N LEU A 297 -12.52 21.60 -10.06
CA LEU A 297 -13.63 22.52 -9.76
C LEU A 297 -14.46 22.85 -11.02
N ALA A 298 -13.83 22.98 -12.19
CA ALA A 298 -14.50 23.18 -13.46
C ALA A 298 -15.36 21.99 -13.87
N ASN A 299 -14.93 20.77 -13.53
CA ASN A 299 -15.68 19.53 -13.76
C ASN A 299 -16.73 19.25 -12.66
N GLY A 300 -16.96 20.19 -11.75
CA GLY A 300 -18.03 20.09 -10.74
C GLY A 300 -17.74 19.10 -9.62
N PHE A 301 -16.48 18.73 -9.39
CA PHE A 301 -16.16 17.79 -8.32
C PHE A 301 -16.46 18.39 -6.95
N ASP A 302 -16.97 17.57 -6.03
CA ASP A 302 -17.13 17.94 -4.62
C ASP A 302 -15.78 17.88 -3.87
N ASN A 303 -15.75 18.34 -2.62
CA ASN A 303 -14.52 18.38 -1.84
C ASN A 303 -13.94 16.99 -1.57
N ASP A 304 -14.78 15.98 -1.40
CA ASP A 304 -14.32 14.64 -1.10
C ASP A 304 -13.69 13.99 -2.35
N GLN A 305 -14.32 14.13 -3.51
CA GLN A 305 -13.77 13.70 -4.79
C GLN A 305 -12.41 14.36 -5.08
N ILE A 306 -12.30 15.67 -4.82
CA ILE A 306 -11.04 16.41 -4.95
C ILE A 306 -9.99 15.86 -3.98
N ASN A 307 -10.35 15.65 -2.71
CA ASN A 307 -9.44 15.12 -1.70
C ASN A 307 -8.85 13.77 -2.10
N TRP A 308 -9.68 12.84 -2.58
CA TRP A 308 -9.22 11.53 -3.04
C TRP A 308 -8.35 11.61 -4.28
N LEU A 309 -8.71 12.45 -5.24
CA LEU A 309 -7.92 12.60 -6.45
C LEU A 309 -6.55 13.21 -6.16
N LEU A 310 -6.48 14.22 -5.30
CA LEU A 310 -5.23 14.82 -4.84
C LEU A 310 -4.39 13.83 -4.03
N PHE A 311 -5.01 13.07 -3.13
CA PHE A 311 -4.35 12.00 -2.37
C PHE A 311 -3.80 10.89 -3.26
N VAL A 312 -4.38 10.67 -4.44
CA VAL A 312 -3.92 9.69 -5.41
C VAL A 312 -2.80 10.29 -6.29
N CYS A 313 -2.91 11.54 -6.71
CA CYS A 313 -1.91 12.18 -7.56
C CYS A 313 -0.62 12.56 -6.82
N MET A 314 -0.70 12.96 -5.55
CA MET A 314 0.47 13.46 -4.80
C MET A 314 1.49 12.39 -4.38
N PRO A 315 1.11 11.28 -3.71
CA PRO A 315 2.06 10.33 -3.16
C PRO A 315 2.49 9.25 -4.16
N PHE A 316 1.67 8.90 -5.15
CA PHE A 316 1.92 7.74 -6.00
C PHE A 316 2.90 7.99 -7.14
N LEU A 317 3.28 9.25 -7.38
CA LEU A 317 4.43 9.58 -8.23
C LEU A 317 5.78 9.46 -7.49
N TYR A 318 5.76 9.15 -6.19
CA TYR A 318 6.95 9.03 -5.34
C TYR A 318 7.39 7.62 -5.02
N LEU A 319 6.71 6.59 -5.55
CA LEU A 319 7.03 5.23 -5.14
C LEU A 319 8.51 4.95 -5.33
N PRO A 320 9.30 4.84 -4.24
CA PRO A 320 10.67 4.45 -4.37
C PRO A 320 10.64 3.05 -4.97
N ILE A 321 11.47 2.81 -5.98
CA ILE A 321 11.67 1.51 -6.63
C ILE A 321 11.97 0.39 -5.59
N ASN A 322 12.33 0.78 -4.36
CA ASN A 322 12.67 -0.11 -3.24
C ASN A 322 11.52 -0.59 -2.35
N TYR A 323 10.28 -0.10 -2.51
CA TYR A 323 9.13 -0.66 -1.76
C TYR A 323 8.34 -1.60 -2.67
N PRO A 324 8.53 -2.93 -2.54
CA PRO A 324 7.70 -3.88 -3.26
C PRO A 324 6.30 -3.80 -2.67
N PHE A 325 5.39 -3.13 -3.38
CA PHE A 325 3.97 -3.33 -3.11
C PHE A 325 3.67 -4.79 -3.38
N PHE A 326 3.20 -5.47 -2.35
CA PHE A 326 2.44 -6.69 -2.53
C PHE A 326 1.09 -6.29 -3.13
N PHE A 327 1.04 -6.23 -4.46
CA PHE A 327 -0.22 -6.37 -5.20
C PHE A 327 -0.40 -7.85 -5.53
#